data_AF-A0A7S3USB6-F1
#
_entry.id   AF-A0A7S3USB6-F1
#
_cell.length_a   1.000
_cell.length_b   1.000
_cell.length_c   1.000
_cell.angle_alpha   90.00
_cell.angle_beta   90.00
_cell.angle_gamma   90.00
#
_symmetry.space_group_name_H-M   'P 1'
#
loop_
_entity.id
_entity.type
_entity.pdbx_description
1 polymer ?
#
loop_
_entity_poly.entity_id
_entity_poly.type
_entity_poly.pdbx_seq_one_letter_code
_entity_poly.pdbx_strand_id
1 'polypeptide(L)'
;MEVCNPSCDNDACREEIAAIKIECETLRGQVEKLDRENQLLRARLHVRLKRAQKRVASEIYTVDNTENKLSKKRDHFSHNVSMQTFSHLRSLMPNDGLDSVALSMLDRLKDVDGNLKYFNSRQFAIDLLHIAKLTLVIFEKEWRCLFLTSPVYVIGDIHGNIEDLSFFAETLWPLGVPLTAGAFLFLGDYVDRGKAGLECVAWLLSLKLLHPDKVFLLRGNHETRASNGWEEHYGEECFLTQCKQRFGNENGGKVWEGCNQVFDRLPLAAVLDDDIFCCHGGLPRPALPPPPPDGE
;
A
#
# COMPACT_ATOMS: atom_id res chain seq x y z
N MET A 1 35.89 -36.51 -23.54
CA MET A 1 36.95 -36.57 -24.57
C MET A 1 36.59 -35.56 -25.64
N GLU A 2 37.13 -34.36 -25.52
CA GLU A 2 37.41 -33.48 -26.66
C GLU A 2 38.76 -32.84 -26.34
N VAL A 3 39.69 -33.04 -27.25
CA VAL A 3 41.11 -32.77 -27.09
C VAL A 3 41.33 -31.28 -27.32
N CYS A 4 41.70 -30.52 -26.29
CA CYS A 4 42.24 -29.18 -26.47
C CYS A 4 43.77 -29.24 -26.66
N ASN A 5 44.21 -28.67 -27.77
CA ASN A 5 45.60 -28.49 -28.18
C ASN A 5 46.49 -27.86 -27.09
N PRO A 6 47.71 -28.38 -26.85
CA PRO A 6 48.67 -27.81 -25.90
C PRO A 6 49.59 -26.78 -26.58
N SER A 7 49.03 -25.74 -27.19
CA SER A 7 49.80 -24.66 -27.82
C SER A 7 49.01 -23.34 -27.93
N CYS A 8 48.75 -22.72 -26.80
CA CYS A 8 48.42 -21.29 -26.73
C CYS A 8 49.01 -20.73 -25.43
N ASP A 9 49.63 -19.56 -25.50
CA ASP A 9 50.47 -18.94 -24.47
C ASP A 9 49.87 -18.99 -23.05
N ASN A 10 50.48 -19.81 -22.20
CA ASN A 10 50.13 -19.95 -20.78
C ASN A 10 50.35 -18.67 -19.97
N ASP A 11 51.19 -17.76 -20.45
CA ASP A 11 51.53 -16.53 -19.72
C ASP A 11 50.46 -15.45 -19.93
N ALA A 12 49.92 -15.28 -21.16
CA ALA A 12 48.86 -14.32 -21.44
C ALA A 12 47.55 -14.64 -20.69
N CYS A 13 47.18 -15.92 -20.62
CA CYS A 13 45.98 -16.35 -19.89
C CYS A 13 46.16 -16.21 -18.35
N ARG A 14 47.39 -16.36 -17.85
CA ARG A 14 47.71 -16.11 -16.43
C ARG A 14 47.68 -14.62 -16.09
N GLU A 15 48.15 -13.77 -16.98
CA GLU A 15 48.08 -12.31 -16.84
C GLU A 15 46.63 -11.81 -16.84
N GLU A 16 45.78 -12.33 -17.73
CA GLU A 16 44.34 -12.01 -17.74
C GLU A 16 43.62 -12.46 -16.46
N ILE A 17 43.90 -13.67 -15.97
CA ILE A 17 43.32 -14.16 -14.70
C ILE A 17 43.82 -13.32 -13.50
N ALA A 18 45.08 -12.89 -13.52
CA ALA A 18 45.63 -12.01 -12.49
C ALA A 18 44.99 -10.61 -12.53
N ALA A 19 44.77 -10.05 -13.72
CA ALA A 19 44.08 -8.77 -13.91
C ALA A 19 42.63 -8.82 -13.40
N ILE A 20 41.89 -9.88 -13.73
CA ILE A 20 40.50 -10.08 -13.26
C ILE A 20 40.44 -10.21 -11.74
N LYS A 21 41.41 -10.88 -11.11
CA LYS A 21 41.46 -10.99 -9.64
C LYS A 21 41.66 -9.64 -8.96
N ILE A 22 42.57 -8.82 -9.49
CA ILE A 22 42.82 -7.45 -8.99
C ILE A 22 41.57 -6.57 -9.15
N GLU A 23 40.87 -6.71 -10.28
CA GLU A 23 39.63 -5.97 -10.52
C GLU A 23 38.51 -6.42 -9.56
N CYS A 24 38.35 -7.73 -9.33
CA CYS A 24 37.41 -8.26 -8.34
C CYS A 24 37.71 -7.80 -6.92
N GLU A 25 38.99 -7.74 -6.51
CA GLU A 25 39.39 -7.21 -5.21
C GLU A 25 39.09 -5.70 -5.10
N THR A 26 39.33 -4.95 -6.17
CA THR A 26 39.01 -3.52 -6.24
C THR A 26 37.51 -3.27 -6.13
N LEU A 27 36.70 -4.03 -6.87
CA LEU A 27 35.23 -3.94 -6.83
C LEU A 27 34.69 -4.34 -5.45
N ARG A 28 35.24 -5.39 -4.82
CA ARG A 28 34.87 -5.78 -3.47
C ARG A 28 35.16 -4.65 -2.47
N GLY A 29 36.30 -3.98 -2.58
CA GLY A 29 36.63 -2.82 -1.76
C GLY A 29 35.67 -1.64 -1.97
N GLN A 30 35.22 -1.41 -3.21
CA GLN A 30 34.22 -0.38 -3.51
C GLN A 30 32.85 -0.71 -2.92
N VAL A 31 32.40 -1.96 -3.00
CA VAL A 31 31.15 -2.43 -2.39
C VAL A 31 31.18 -2.25 -0.87
N GLU A 32 32.27 -2.64 -0.21
CA GLU A 32 32.43 -2.45 1.24
C GLU A 32 32.41 -0.98 1.64
N LYS A 33 32.99 -0.09 0.83
CA LYS A 33 32.95 1.35 1.07
C LYS A 33 31.52 1.90 0.94
N LEU A 34 30.82 1.52 -0.12
CA LEU A 34 29.42 1.92 -0.34
C LEU A 34 28.50 1.40 0.75
N ASP A 35 28.73 0.19 1.26
CA ASP A 35 27.93 -0.37 2.34
C ASP A 35 28.13 0.40 3.65
N ARG A 36 29.36 0.78 3.98
CA ARG A 36 29.66 1.65 5.14
C ARG A 36 29.00 3.03 5.00
N GLU A 37 29.03 3.63 3.82
CA GLU A 37 28.37 4.92 3.56
C GLU A 37 26.85 4.81 3.68
N ASN A 38 26.25 3.73 3.17
CA ASN A 38 24.82 3.47 3.31
C ASN A 38 24.41 3.27 4.77
N GLN A 39 25.18 2.51 5.55
CA GLN A 39 24.94 2.33 6.98
C GLN A 39 24.99 3.67 7.73
N LEU A 40 25.95 4.54 7.40
CA LEU A 40 26.06 5.87 7.98
C LEU A 40 24.87 6.78 7.61
N LEU A 41 24.41 6.73 6.35
CA LEU A 41 23.25 7.49 5.89
C LEU A 41 21.96 7.02 6.58
N ARG A 42 21.76 5.70 6.73
CA ARG A 42 20.64 5.12 7.48
C ARG A 42 20.66 5.58 8.94
N ALA A 43 21.81 5.54 9.61
CA ALA A 43 21.96 6.02 10.99
C ALA A 43 21.62 7.52 11.12
N ARG A 44 22.07 8.35 10.18
CA ARG A 44 21.74 9.80 10.15
C ARG A 44 20.25 10.05 9.91
N LEU A 45 19.62 9.28 9.02
CA LEU A 45 18.18 9.35 8.76
C LEU A 45 17.40 8.98 10.02
N HIS A 46 17.83 7.94 10.74
CA HIS A 46 17.18 7.49 11.97
C HIS A 46 17.28 8.53 13.09
N VAL A 47 18.43 9.20 13.25
CA VAL A 47 18.58 10.33 14.19
C VAL A 47 17.70 11.52 13.80
N ARG A 48 17.58 11.82 12.50
CA ARG A 48 16.68 12.89 12.00
C ARG A 48 15.22 12.57 12.28
N LEU A 49 14.77 11.34 12.04
CA LEU A 49 13.41 10.88 12.35
C LEU A 49 13.12 10.96 13.86
N LYS A 50 14.06 10.54 14.70
CA LYS A 50 13.95 10.62 16.17
C LYS A 50 13.90 12.07 16.68
N ARG A 51 14.60 13.00 16.01
CA ARG A 51 14.51 14.46 16.29
C ARG A 51 13.24 15.10 15.72
N ALA A 52 12.69 14.57 14.63
CA ALA A 52 11.42 15.01 14.04
C ALA A 52 10.20 14.54 14.86
N GLN A 53 10.35 13.47 15.66
CA GLN A 53 9.48 13.17 16.80
C GLN A 53 9.65 14.20 17.93
N LYS A 54 9.43 15.48 17.63
CA LYS A 54 9.09 16.44 18.68
C LYS A 54 7.74 16.02 19.23
N ARG A 55 7.70 15.67 20.52
CA ARG A 55 6.46 15.46 21.28
C ARG A 55 5.51 16.61 20.96
N VAL A 56 4.38 16.31 20.32
CA VAL A 56 3.23 17.22 20.31
C VAL A 56 2.90 17.46 21.78
N ALA A 57 2.96 18.71 22.20
CA ALA A 57 2.75 19.08 23.59
C ALA A 57 1.39 18.54 24.05
N SER A 58 1.37 17.75 25.12
CA SER A 58 0.15 17.16 25.70
C SER A 58 -0.71 18.18 26.48
N GLU A 59 -0.45 19.48 26.30
CA GLU A 59 -1.22 20.56 26.93
C GLU A 59 -1.61 21.58 25.87
N ILE A 60 -2.88 21.55 25.47
CA ILE A 60 -3.51 22.55 24.61
C ILE A 60 -4.21 23.55 25.53
N TYR A 61 -3.91 24.84 25.34
CA TYR A 61 -4.54 25.95 26.07
C TYR A 61 -5.61 26.56 25.17
N THR A 62 -6.85 26.64 25.66
CA THR A 62 -7.92 27.40 25.00
C THR A 62 -7.98 28.81 25.58
N VAL A 63 -8.04 29.81 24.68
CA VAL A 63 -8.25 31.22 25.02
C VAL A 63 -9.64 31.57 24.52
N ASP A 64 -10.52 31.96 25.43
CA ASP A 64 -11.86 32.43 25.09
C ASP A 64 -11.84 33.97 25.04
N ASN A 65 -12.45 34.58 24.01
CA ASN A 65 -12.37 36.03 23.77
C ASN A 65 -13.24 36.86 24.74
N THR A 66 -13.92 36.21 25.68
CA THR A 66 -14.82 36.83 26.65
C THR A 66 -14.11 37.20 27.95
N GLU A 67 -13.09 36.43 28.35
CA GLU A 67 -12.28 36.73 29.51
C GLU A 67 -10.83 36.35 29.22
N ASN A 68 -9.93 37.34 29.30
CA ASN A 68 -8.50 37.25 28.99
C ASN A 68 -7.73 36.38 30.03
N LYS A 69 -8.12 35.13 30.23
CA LYS A 69 -7.58 34.18 31.21
C LYS A 69 -7.34 32.81 30.58
N LEU A 70 -6.13 32.30 30.79
CA LEU A 70 -5.73 30.93 30.45
C LEU A 70 -6.41 29.94 31.40
N SER A 71 -7.28 29.08 30.88
CA SER A 71 -7.89 28.00 31.68
C SER A 71 -7.25 26.64 31.36
N LYS A 72 -6.81 25.91 32.40
CA LYS A 72 -6.47 24.49 32.33
C LYS A 72 -7.70 23.69 32.75
N LYS A 73 -8.46 23.18 31.79
CA LYS A 73 -9.56 22.26 32.10
C LYS A 73 -9.53 21.05 31.16
N ARG A 74 -9.30 19.88 31.75
CA ARG A 74 -9.55 18.55 31.18
C ARG A 74 -11.07 18.33 31.20
N ASP A 75 -11.79 19.01 30.34
CA ASP A 75 -13.20 18.74 30.12
C ASP A 75 -13.37 18.16 28.72
N HIS A 76 -14.22 17.12 28.64
CA HIS A 76 -14.56 16.34 27.46
C HIS A 76 -14.53 17.17 26.18
N PHE A 77 -13.65 16.71 25.28
CA PHE A 77 -13.36 17.24 23.95
C PHE A 77 -14.63 17.77 23.28
N SER A 78 -14.79 19.09 23.29
CA SER A 78 -15.88 19.79 22.62
C SER A 78 -15.69 19.62 21.11
N HIS A 79 -16.55 18.78 20.52
CA HIS A 79 -16.63 18.46 19.08
C HIS A 79 -16.58 19.69 18.15
N ASN A 80 -16.89 20.89 18.66
CA ASN A 80 -16.91 22.12 17.88
C ASN A 80 -15.55 22.81 17.79
N VAL A 81 -14.71 22.74 18.84
CA VAL A 81 -13.36 23.33 18.83
C VAL A 81 -12.39 22.48 18.00
N SER A 82 -12.61 21.16 17.97
CA SER A 82 -11.88 20.25 17.09
C SER A 82 -12.20 20.51 15.62
N MET A 83 -13.45 20.80 15.24
CA MET A 83 -13.85 21.04 13.85
C MET A 83 -13.26 22.33 13.25
N GLN A 84 -13.18 23.43 14.02
CA GLN A 84 -12.54 24.66 13.56
C GLN A 84 -11.02 24.51 13.44
N THR A 85 -10.39 23.90 14.45
CA THR A 85 -8.95 23.56 14.41
C THR A 85 -8.65 22.59 13.26
N PHE A 86 -9.54 21.63 13.01
CA PHE A 86 -9.46 20.66 11.92
C PHE A 86 -9.57 21.32 10.54
N SER A 87 -10.54 22.21 10.35
CA SER A 87 -10.66 22.98 9.11
C SER A 87 -9.39 23.79 8.84
N HIS A 88 -8.81 24.38 9.90
CA HIS A 88 -7.57 25.12 9.80
C HIS A 88 -6.37 24.20 9.49
N LEU A 89 -6.19 23.09 10.19
CA LEU A 89 -5.12 22.12 9.91
C LEU A 89 -5.22 21.54 8.49
N ARG A 90 -6.44 21.24 8.03
CA ARG A 90 -6.70 20.79 6.65
C ARG A 90 -6.37 21.88 5.63
N SER A 91 -6.65 23.15 5.94
CA SER A 91 -6.27 24.28 5.09
C SER A 91 -4.76 24.55 5.03
N LEU A 92 -4.02 24.09 6.05
CA LEU A 92 -2.57 24.18 6.13
C LEU A 92 -1.87 22.98 5.47
N MET A 93 -2.60 21.90 5.19
CA MET A 93 -2.05 20.77 4.43
C MET A 93 -1.98 21.16 2.94
N PRO A 94 -0.83 20.96 2.27
CA PRO A 94 -0.72 21.25 0.85
C PRO A 94 -1.70 20.36 0.09
N ASN A 95 -2.76 20.94 -0.48
CA ASN A 95 -3.59 20.26 -1.48
C ASN A 95 -2.99 20.36 -2.89
N ASP A 96 -1.90 21.13 -3.02
CA ASP A 96 -1.22 21.40 -4.28
C ASP A 96 -0.64 20.08 -4.85
N GLY A 97 -1.35 19.51 -5.83
CA GLY A 97 -0.94 18.31 -6.57
C GLY A 97 -1.66 17.01 -6.20
N LEU A 98 -2.59 17.02 -5.24
CA LEU A 98 -3.43 15.85 -4.97
C LEU A 98 -4.51 15.68 -6.04
N ASP A 99 -4.80 14.42 -6.40
CA ASP A 99 -5.81 14.11 -7.41
C ASP A 99 -7.23 14.43 -6.88
N SER A 100 -7.91 15.35 -7.55
CA SER A 100 -9.24 15.82 -7.14
C SER A 100 -10.31 14.74 -7.25
N VAL A 101 -10.15 13.78 -8.16
CA VAL A 101 -11.09 12.67 -8.35
C VAL A 101 -11.01 11.72 -7.16
N ALA A 102 -9.80 11.36 -6.71
CA ALA A 102 -9.61 10.55 -5.51
C ALA A 102 -10.14 11.22 -4.24
N LEU A 103 -9.93 12.53 -4.08
CA LEU A 103 -10.50 13.29 -2.96
C LEU A 103 -12.03 13.26 -2.99
N SER A 104 -12.65 13.51 -4.17
CA SER A 104 -14.10 13.44 -4.30
C SER A 104 -14.62 12.02 -4.09
N MET A 105 -13.89 10.99 -4.51
CA MET A 105 -14.26 9.58 -4.34
C MET A 105 -14.36 9.24 -2.85
N LEU A 106 -13.32 9.55 -2.06
CA LEU A 106 -13.33 9.30 -0.62
C LEU A 106 -14.42 10.08 0.11
N ASP A 107 -14.71 11.31 -0.31
CA ASP A 107 -15.77 12.10 0.31
C ASP A 107 -17.15 11.47 0.10
N ARG A 108 -17.42 10.96 -1.12
CA ARG A 108 -18.66 10.24 -1.45
C ARG A 108 -18.77 8.90 -0.74
N LEU A 109 -17.65 8.20 -0.58
CA LEU A 109 -17.63 6.87 0.05
C LEU A 109 -17.95 6.91 1.56
N LYS A 110 -17.75 8.05 2.24
CA LYS A 110 -18.17 8.22 3.64
C LYS A 110 -19.68 8.09 3.85
N ASP A 111 -20.47 8.31 2.80
CA ASP A 111 -21.92 8.14 2.80
C ASP A 111 -22.34 7.45 1.50
N VAL A 112 -22.16 6.12 1.47
CA VAL A 112 -22.45 5.30 0.29
C VAL A 112 -23.93 5.40 -0.09
N ASP A 113 -24.82 5.31 0.90
CA ASP A 113 -26.27 5.34 0.72
C ASP A 113 -26.75 6.67 0.13
N GLY A 114 -26.23 7.80 0.64
CA GLY A 114 -26.52 9.13 0.09
C GLY A 114 -26.00 9.35 -1.33
N ASN A 115 -24.99 8.57 -1.76
CA ASN A 115 -24.32 8.71 -3.05
C ASN A 115 -24.58 7.55 -4.03
N LEU A 116 -25.59 6.70 -3.78
CA LEU A 116 -25.91 5.55 -4.63
C LEU A 116 -26.08 5.88 -6.12
N LYS A 117 -26.63 7.06 -6.44
CA LYS A 117 -26.77 7.51 -7.83
C LYS A 117 -25.43 7.65 -8.53
N TYR A 118 -24.40 8.11 -7.82
CA TYR A 118 -23.04 8.21 -8.34
C TYR A 118 -22.41 6.82 -8.47
N PHE A 119 -22.48 5.97 -7.43
CA PHE A 119 -21.87 4.64 -7.45
C PHE A 119 -22.49 3.71 -8.50
N ASN A 120 -23.76 3.89 -8.85
CA ASN A 120 -24.41 3.16 -9.95
C ASN A 120 -24.28 3.86 -11.32
N SER A 121 -23.49 4.92 -11.43
CA SER A 121 -23.32 5.67 -12.67
C SER A 121 -22.10 5.21 -13.47
N ARG A 122 -22.13 5.51 -14.77
CA ARG A 122 -20.95 5.39 -15.64
C ARG A 122 -19.78 6.28 -15.18
N GLN A 123 -20.08 7.39 -14.49
CA GLN A 123 -19.03 8.29 -14.00
C GLN A 123 -18.16 7.59 -12.96
N PHE A 124 -18.76 6.83 -12.04
CA PHE A 124 -18.00 6.06 -11.05
C PHE A 124 -17.03 5.06 -11.71
N ALA A 125 -17.44 4.38 -12.77
CA ALA A 125 -16.55 3.50 -13.53
C ALA A 125 -15.36 4.24 -14.16
N ILE A 126 -15.59 5.44 -14.70
CA ILE A 126 -14.53 6.29 -15.27
C ILE A 126 -13.57 6.75 -14.17
N ASP A 127 -14.10 7.21 -13.05
CA ASP A 127 -13.32 7.73 -11.93
C ASP A 127 -12.48 6.61 -11.27
N LEU A 128 -13.05 5.41 -11.09
CA LEU A 128 -12.35 4.24 -10.60
C LEU A 128 -11.21 3.83 -11.53
N LEU A 129 -11.44 3.78 -12.84
CA LEU A 129 -10.41 3.45 -13.83
C LEU A 129 -9.29 4.51 -13.89
N HIS A 130 -9.64 5.78 -13.72
CA HIS A 130 -8.66 6.87 -13.61
C HIS A 130 -7.76 6.69 -12.38
N ILE A 131 -8.37 6.46 -11.21
CA ILE A 131 -7.63 6.22 -9.96
C ILE A 131 -6.75 4.97 -10.08
N ALA A 132 -7.29 3.88 -10.63
CA ALA A 132 -6.56 2.64 -10.89
C ALA A 132 -5.31 2.86 -11.77
N LYS A 133 -5.44 3.66 -12.84
CA LYS A 133 -4.31 3.98 -13.72
C LYS A 133 -3.21 4.75 -12.99
N LEU A 134 -3.58 5.70 -12.13
CA LEU A 134 -2.61 6.50 -11.39
C LEU A 134 -1.93 5.69 -10.28
N THR A 135 -2.67 4.85 -9.56
CA THR A 135 -2.10 3.98 -8.52
C THR A 135 -1.19 2.91 -9.10
N LEU A 136 -1.48 2.41 -10.31
CA LEU A 136 -0.60 1.48 -11.02
C LEU A 136 0.83 2.02 -11.16
N VAL A 137 0.99 3.31 -11.49
CA VAL A 137 2.32 3.97 -11.57
C VAL A 137 3.05 4.01 -10.23
N ILE A 138 2.30 4.04 -9.13
CA ILE A 138 2.87 3.99 -7.77
C ILE A 138 3.36 2.58 -7.48
N PHE A 139 2.50 1.56 -7.67
CA PHE A 139 2.86 0.16 -7.40
C PHE A 139 4.01 -0.35 -8.27
N GLU A 140 4.16 0.12 -9.51
CA GLU A 140 5.30 -0.24 -10.37
C GLU A 140 6.65 0.24 -9.83
N LYS A 141 6.65 1.23 -8.93
CA LYS A 141 7.86 1.72 -8.25
C LYS A 141 8.09 1.04 -6.90
N GLU A 142 7.08 0.38 -6.36
CA GLU A 142 7.18 -0.32 -5.08
C GLU A 142 7.86 -1.67 -5.24
N TRP A 143 8.55 -2.09 -4.20
CA TRP A 143 9.16 -3.41 -4.17
C TRP A 143 8.08 -4.47 -3.96
N ARG A 144 8.30 -5.67 -4.53
CA ARG A 144 7.41 -6.80 -4.27
C ARG A 144 7.39 -7.21 -2.79
N CYS A 145 8.45 -6.91 -2.05
CA CYS A 145 8.53 -7.02 -0.60
C CYS A 145 8.84 -5.64 -0.03
N LEU A 146 7.90 -5.08 0.74
CA LEU A 146 8.02 -3.77 1.36
C LEU A 146 8.85 -3.85 2.64
N PHE A 147 9.56 -2.78 2.97
CA PHE A 147 10.28 -2.64 4.25
C PHE A 147 9.75 -1.41 4.96
N LEU A 148 9.06 -1.61 6.08
CA LEU A 148 8.37 -0.55 6.81
C LEU A 148 8.93 -0.42 8.21
N THR A 149 8.78 0.77 8.79
CA THR A 149 9.23 1.08 10.16
C THR A 149 8.03 1.46 11.01
N SER A 150 7.99 0.95 12.24
CA SER A 150 6.94 1.27 13.20
C SER A 150 6.86 2.77 13.53
N PRO A 151 5.67 3.30 13.86
CA PRO A 151 4.41 2.55 14.06
C PRO A 151 3.68 2.21 12.76
N VAL A 152 3.11 1.00 12.67
CA VAL A 152 2.27 0.54 11.55
C VAL A 152 1.02 -0.15 12.09
N TYR A 153 -0.15 0.22 11.56
CA TYR A 153 -1.40 -0.50 11.79
C TYR A 153 -1.55 -1.58 10.71
N VAL A 154 -1.61 -2.85 11.12
CA VAL A 154 -1.77 -3.99 10.22
C VAL A 154 -3.23 -4.43 10.20
N ILE A 155 -3.83 -4.47 9.01
CA ILE A 155 -5.26 -4.72 8.78
C ILE A 155 -5.38 -5.97 7.89
N GLY A 156 -6.21 -6.93 8.32
CA GLY A 156 -6.47 -8.17 7.60
C GLY A 156 -7.52 -8.02 6.49
N ASP A 157 -8.23 -9.11 6.23
CA ASP A 157 -9.20 -9.25 5.15
C ASP A 157 -10.34 -8.23 5.27
N ILE A 158 -10.82 -7.74 4.11
CA ILE A 158 -11.94 -6.80 4.00
C ILE A 158 -13.13 -7.44 3.30
N HIS A 159 -12.90 -8.25 2.26
CA HIS A 159 -13.94 -9.03 1.57
C HIS A 159 -15.19 -8.23 1.18
N GLY A 160 -15.00 -7.08 0.53
CA GLY A 160 -16.13 -6.27 0.07
C GLY A 160 -17.05 -5.77 1.19
N ASN A 161 -16.54 -5.66 2.43
CA ASN A 161 -17.21 -5.05 3.58
C ASN A 161 -16.79 -3.58 3.71
N ILE A 162 -17.66 -2.66 3.25
CA ILE A 162 -17.36 -1.22 3.25
C ILE A 162 -17.57 -0.60 4.62
N GLU A 163 -18.39 -1.23 5.46
CA GLU A 163 -18.67 -0.83 6.83
C GLU A 163 -17.42 -0.96 7.69
N ASP A 164 -16.59 -1.99 7.48
CA ASP A 164 -15.30 -2.14 8.16
C ASP A 164 -14.32 -1.02 7.81
N LEU A 165 -14.24 -0.64 6.51
CA LEU A 165 -13.40 0.48 6.07
C LEU A 165 -13.88 1.82 6.66
N SER A 166 -15.19 1.99 6.77
CA SER A 166 -15.80 3.17 7.41
C SER A 166 -15.47 3.21 8.90
N PHE A 167 -15.59 2.07 9.59
CA PHE A 167 -15.21 1.93 11.00
C PHE A 167 -13.72 2.23 11.24
N PHE A 168 -12.82 1.74 10.38
CA PHE A 168 -11.40 2.06 10.47
C PHE A 168 -11.15 3.56 10.24
N ALA A 169 -11.88 4.19 9.31
CA ALA A 169 -11.73 5.61 9.05
C ALA A 169 -12.14 6.48 10.24
N GLU A 170 -13.24 6.13 10.90
CA GLU A 170 -13.72 6.82 12.10
C GLU A 170 -12.81 6.58 13.31
N THR A 171 -12.22 5.39 13.41
CA THR A 171 -11.48 4.98 14.61
C THR A 171 -9.98 5.28 14.53
N LEU A 172 -9.34 4.97 13.39
CA LEU A 172 -7.89 4.99 13.23
C LEU A 172 -7.37 6.27 12.59
N TRP A 173 -8.14 6.92 11.71
CA TRP A 173 -7.78 8.18 11.08
C TRP A 173 -8.91 9.22 11.04
N PRO A 174 -9.55 9.55 12.19
CA PRO A 174 -10.65 10.51 12.24
C PRO A 174 -10.24 11.92 11.75
N LEU A 175 -8.96 12.26 11.88
CA LEU A 175 -8.39 13.53 11.40
C LEU A 175 -7.76 13.43 10.00
N GLY A 176 -7.90 12.29 9.34
CA GLY A 176 -7.26 11.96 8.07
C GLY A 176 -5.90 11.26 8.23
N VAL A 177 -5.56 10.44 7.23
CA VAL A 177 -4.33 9.62 7.19
C VAL A 177 -3.04 10.43 7.35
N PRO A 178 -2.87 11.66 6.81
CA PRO A 178 -1.63 12.42 7.01
C PRO A 178 -1.31 12.75 8.47
N LEU A 179 -2.34 12.84 9.32
CA LEU A 179 -2.21 13.23 10.72
C LEU A 179 -2.07 12.03 11.66
N THR A 180 -1.99 10.81 11.13
CA THR A 180 -1.78 9.61 11.95
C THR A 180 -0.31 9.42 12.28
N ALA A 181 -0.03 8.88 13.47
CA ALA A 181 1.33 8.58 13.90
C ALA A 181 1.96 7.50 12.99
N GLY A 182 1.21 6.44 12.71
CA GLY A 182 1.67 5.29 11.95
C GLY A 182 1.21 5.23 10.50
N ALA A 183 1.83 4.34 9.74
CA ALA A 183 1.36 3.92 8.42
C ALA A 183 0.30 2.81 8.55
N PHE A 184 -0.36 2.48 7.45
CA PHE A 184 -1.38 1.44 7.33
C PHE A 184 -0.91 0.38 6.35
N LEU A 185 -0.89 -0.88 6.79
CA LEU A 185 -0.56 -2.03 5.97
C LEU A 185 -1.79 -2.94 5.90
N PHE A 186 -2.39 -3.04 4.71
CA PHE A 186 -3.49 -3.95 4.44
C PHE A 186 -2.97 -5.25 3.84
N LEU A 187 -3.36 -6.39 4.39
CA LEU A 187 -2.76 -7.68 4.07
C LEU A 187 -3.33 -8.36 2.81
N GLY A 188 -4.41 -7.86 2.22
CA GLY A 188 -5.02 -8.43 1.01
C GLY A 188 -6.48 -8.77 1.23
N ASP A 189 -7.08 -9.49 0.28
CA ASP A 189 -8.45 -9.97 0.31
C ASP A 189 -9.47 -8.83 0.48
N TYR A 190 -9.45 -7.94 -0.50
CA TYR A 190 -10.28 -6.74 -0.56
C TYR A 190 -11.65 -7.01 -1.18
N VAL A 191 -11.71 -8.00 -2.06
CA VAL A 191 -12.89 -8.33 -2.89
C VAL A 191 -13.43 -9.72 -2.60
N ASP A 192 -14.54 -10.04 -3.25
CA ASP A 192 -15.35 -11.26 -3.09
C ASP A 192 -15.95 -11.43 -1.67
N ARG A 193 -16.90 -12.37 -1.52
CA ARG A 193 -17.65 -12.71 -0.30
C ARG A 193 -18.55 -11.60 0.27
N GLY A 194 -18.27 -10.34 -0.01
CA GLY A 194 -19.13 -9.19 0.29
C GLY A 194 -19.59 -8.44 -0.95
N LYS A 195 -20.59 -7.58 -0.78
CA LYS A 195 -21.34 -6.95 -1.88
C LYS A 195 -20.80 -5.58 -2.31
N ALA A 196 -19.83 -5.04 -1.59
CA ALA A 196 -19.27 -3.70 -1.82
C ALA A 196 -17.80 -3.76 -2.29
N GLY A 197 -17.45 -4.74 -3.13
CA GLY A 197 -16.09 -4.93 -3.62
C GLY A 197 -15.59 -3.75 -4.46
N LEU A 198 -16.45 -3.19 -5.31
CA LEU A 198 -16.13 -1.98 -6.10
C LEU A 198 -15.83 -0.77 -5.21
N GLU A 199 -16.65 -0.56 -4.18
CA GLU A 199 -16.49 0.51 -3.21
C GLU A 199 -15.22 0.33 -2.37
N CYS A 200 -14.93 -0.89 -1.92
CA CYS A 200 -13.71 -1.19 -1.17
C CYS A 200 -12.45 -0.92 -1.99
N VAL A 201 -12.41 -1.37 -3.24
CA VAL A 201 -11.29 -1.09 -4.16
C VAL A 201 -11.17 0.42 -4.40
N ALA A 202 -12.27 1.11 -4.67
CA ALA A 202 -12.26 2.57 -4.87
C ALA A 202 -11.72 3.31 -3.65
N TRP A 203 -12.10 2.89 -2.44
CA TRP A 203 -11.63 3.47 -1.18
C TRP A 203 -10.12 3.28 -1.02
N LEU A 204 -9.65 2.03 -1.07
CA LEU A 204 -8.26 1.67 -0.83
C LEU A 204 -7.32 2.29 -1.87
N LEU A 205 -7.70 2.29 -3.15
CA LEU A 205 -6.91 2.91 -4.20
C LEU A 205 -6.86 4.43 -4.07
N SER A 206 -7.96 5.07 -3.67
CA SER A 206 -7.97 6.52 -3.42
C SER A 206 -7.06 6.89 -2.25
N LEU A 207 -7.11 6.11 -1.16
CA LEU A 207 -6.18 6.28 -0.03
C LEU A 207 -4.71 6.10 -0.46
N LYS A 208 -4.42 5.07 -1.25
CA LYS A 208 -3.07 4.82 -1.77
C LYS A 208 -2.57 5.97 -2.64
N LEU A 209 -3.42 6.47 -3.54
CA LEU A 209 -3.08 7.55 -4.46
C LEU A 209 -2.76 8.85 -3.72
N LEU A 210 -3.55 9.18 -2.69
CA LEU A 210 -3.40 10.41 -1.92
C LEU A 210 -2.28 10.31 -0.89
N HIS A 211 -2.00 9.11 -0.38
CA HIS A 211 -1.07 8.89 0.72
C HIS A 211 -0.11 7.71 0.46
N PRO A 212 0.68 7.75 -0.63
CA PRO A 212 1.50 6.62 -1.07
C PRO A 212 2.54 6.17 -0.03
N ASP A 213 3.04 7.10 0.79
CA ASP A 213 4.05 6.85 1.82
C ASP A 213 3.47 6.39 3.18
N LYS A 214 2.14 6.35 3.29
CA LYS A 214 1.41 6.02 4.53
C LYS A 214 0.46 4.84 4.37
N VAL A 215 0.03 4.50 3.16
CA VAL A 215 -0.92 3.42 2.89
C VAL A 215 -0.26 2.39 1.99
N PHE A 216 -0.17 1.16 2.47
CA PHE A 216 0.47 0.03 1.81
C PHE A 216 -0.55 -1.10 1.65
N LEU A 217 -0.66 -1.64 0.44
CA LEU A 217 -1.62 -2.67 0.08
C LEU A 217 -0.85 -3.91 -0.41
N LEU A 218 -1.06 -5.05 0.24
CA LEU A 218 -0.52 -6.33 -0.21
C LEU A 218 -1.55 -7.10 -1.05
N ARG A 219 -1.06 -8.03 -1.86
CA ARG A 219 -1.90 -8.93 -2.66
C ARG A 219 -2.40 -10.09 -1.81
N GLY A 220 -3.72 -10.28 -1.71
CA GLY A 220 -4.35 -11.49 -1.23
C GLY A 220 -4.61 -12.50 -2.35
N ASN A 221 -5.20 -13.65 -2.01
CA ASN A 221 -5.55 -14.64 -3.04
C ASN A 221 -6.78 -14.23 -3.85
N HIS A 222 -7.64 -13.38 -3.29
CA HIS A 222 -8.78 -12.81 -4.01
C HIS A 222 -8.40 -11.72 -5.02
N GLU A 223 -7.21 -11.13 -4.92
CA GLU A 223 -6.68 -10.19 -5.93
C GLU A 223 -6.07 -10.93 -7.14
N THR A 224 -6.73 -11.99 -7.62
CA THR A 224 -6.35 -12.75 -8.81
C THR A 224 -7.56 -13.01 -9.70
N ARG A 225 -7.38 -12.96 -11.03
CA ARG A 225 -8.44 -13.25 -12.01
C ARG A 225 -9.11 -14.61 -11.78
N ALA A 226 -8.35 -15.59 -11.29
CA ALA A 226 -8.84 -16.93 -11.00
C ALA A 226 -9.80 -16.96 -9.80
N SER A 227 -9.56 -16.15 -8.77
CA SER A 227 -10.46 -16.06 -7.61
C SER A 227 -11.61 -15.09 -7.89
N ASN A 228 -11.31 -13.84 -8.23
CA ASN A 228 -12.30 -12.77 -8.40
C ASN A 228 -13.08 -12.81 -9.74
N GLY A 229 -12.81 -13.81 -10.57
CA GLY A 229 -13.58 -14.18 -11.76
C GLY A 229 -14.35 -15.49 -11.60
N TRP A 230 -14.32 -16.13 -10.43
CA TRP A 230 -14.98 -17.42 -10.18
C TRP A 230 -16.47 -17.25 -9.89
N GLU A 231 -17.21 -16.76 -10.89
CA GLU A 231 -18.64 -16.44 -10.80
C GLU A 231 -19.49 -17.64 -10.31
N GLU A 232 -19.14 -18.87 -10.70
CA GLU A 232 -19.85 -20.09 -10.26
C GLU A 232 -19.76 -20.34 -8.75
N HIS A 233 -18.66 -19.94 -8.12
CA HIS A 233 -18.43 -20.18 -6.70
C HIS A 233 -18.94 -19.03 -5.82
N TYR A 234 -18.64 -17.79 -6.20
CA TYR A 234 -18.98 -16.61 -5.39
C TYR A 234 -20.30 -15.93 -5.80
N GLY A 235 -20.92 -16.31 -6.92
CA GLY A 235 -22.24 -15.79 -7.33
C GLY A 235 -22.29 -14.26 -7.43
N GLU A 236 -23.26 -13.65 -6.75
CA GLU A 236 -23.46 -12.19 -6.69
C GLU A 236 -22.35 -11.47 -5.90
N GLU A 237 -21.66 -12.17 -5.02
CA GLU A 237 -20.56 -11.63 -4.22
C GLU A 237 -19.23 -11.67 -4.99
N CYS A 238 -19.16 -12.36 -6.13
CA CYS A 238 -17.99 -12.34 -7.01
C CYS A 238 -17.72 -10.93 -7.56
N PHE A 239 -16.47 -10.47 -7.50
CA PHE A 239 -16.10 -9.14 -7.97
C PHE A 239 -16.41 -8.91 -9.46
N LEU A 240 -16.16 -9.91 -10.32
CA LEU A 240 -16.53 -9.84 -11.73
C LEU A 240 -18.05 -9.69 -11.91
N THR A 241 -18.84 -10.46 -11.16
CA THR A 241 -20.30 -10.37 -11.18
C THR A 241 -20.76 -8.97 -10.77
N GLN A 242 -20.20 -8.42 -9.68
CA GLN A 242 -20.51 -7.06 -9.23
C GLN A 242 -20.23 -6.01 -10.32
N CYS A 243 -19.09 -6.12 -11.00
CA CYS A 243 -18.73 -5.22 -12.11
C CYS A 243 -19.73 -5.33 -13.27
N LYS A 244 -20.08 -6.55 -13.69
CA LYS A 244 -21.03 -6.80 -14.80
C LYS A 244 -22.44 -6.34 -14.46
N GLN A 245 -22.91 -6.60 -13.25
CA GLN A 245 -24.24 -6.18 -12.81
C GLN A 245 -24.36 -4.65 -12.77
N ARG A 246 -23.31 -3.95 -12.33
CA ARG A 246 -23.35 -2.49 -12.17
C ARG A 246 -23.16 -1.72 -13.47
N PHE A 247 -22.33 -2.21 -14.40
CA PHE A 247 -21.97 -1.48 -15.62
C PHE A 247 -22.34 -2.20 -16.93
N GLY A 248 -22.97 -3.36 -16.86
CA GLY A 248 -23.21 -4.25 -17.99
C GLY A 248 -21.98 -5.10 -18.36
N ASN A 249 -22.18 -6.13 -19.17
CA ASN A 249 -21.13 -7.12 -19.47
C ASN A 249 -19.84 -6.51 -20.05
N GLU A 250 -19.97 -5.62 -21.03
CA GLU A 250 -18.80 -5.05 -21.71
C GLU A 250 -18.02 -4.08 -20.81
N ASN A 251 -18.70 -3.06 -20.26
CA ASN A 251 -18.03 -2.06 -19.42
C ASN A 251 -17.63 -2.64 -18.06
N GLY A 252 -18.43 -3.54 -17.49
CA GLY A 252 -18.09 -4.28 -16.28
C GLY A 252 -16.84 -5.10 -16.46
N GLY A 253 -16.69 -5.81 -17.59
CA GLY A 253 -15.45 -6.50 -17.93
C GLY A 253 -14.23 -5.57 -18.01
N LYS A 254 -14.38 -4.37 -18.58
CA LYS A 254 -13.30 -3.36 -18.63
C LYS A 254 -12.92 -2.84 -17.25
N VAL A 255 -13.90 -2.58 -16.37
CA VAL A 255 -13.64 -2.16 -14.98
C VAL A 255 -12.92 -3.26 -14.21
N TRP A 256 -13.40 -4.50 -14.31
CA TRP A 256 -12.80 -5.68 -13.66
C TRP A 256 -11.35 -5.90 -14.11
N GLU A 257 -11.09 -5.84 -15.42
CA GLU A 257 -9.74 -6.01 -15.95
C GLU A 257 -8.83 -4.83 -15.56
N GLY A 258 -9.34 -3.60 -15.57
CA GLY A 258 -8.59 -2.43 -15.10
C GLY A 258 -8.18 -2.53 -13.63
N CYS A 259 -9.05 -3.07 -12.78
CA CYS A 259 -8.70 -3.36 -11.38
C CYS A 259 -7.68 -4.50 -11.27
N ASN A 260 -7.84 -5.58 -12.05
CA ASN A 260 -6.88 -6.69 -12.05
C ASN A 260 -5.47 -6.28 -12.52
N GLN A 261 -5.35 -5.31 -13.43
CA GLN A 261 -4.07 -4.75 -13.81
C GLN A 261 -3.34 -4.12 -12.62
N VAL A 262 -4.07 -3.50 -11.69
CA VAL A 262 -3.51 -2.98 -10.42
C VAL A 262 -3.16 -4.14 -9.49
N PHE A 263 -4.08 -5.11 -9.33
CA PHE A 263 -3.87 -6.29 -8.48
C PHE A 263 -2.60 -7.08 -8.85
N ASP A 264 -2.25 -7.13 -10.13
CA ASP A 264 -1.02 -7.77 -10.60
C ASP A 264 0.27 -7.09 -10.11
N ARG A 265 0.22 -5.77 -9.82
CA ARG A 265 1.35 -4.99 -9.30
C ARG A 265 1.39 -4.91 -7.78
N LEU A 266 0.36 -5.37 -7.06
CA LEU A 266 0.38 -5.32 -5.60
C LEU A 266 1.61 -6.06 -5.04
N PRO A 267 2.33 -5.45 -4.09
CA PRO A 267 3.36 -6.14 -3.30
C PRO A 267 2.81 -7.43 -2.68
N LEU A 268 3.66 -8.44 -2.51
CA LEU A 268 3.26 -9.75 -1.97
C LEU A 268 3.45 -9.85 -0.45
N ALA A 269 4.39 -9.08 0.08
CA ALA A 269 4.80 -9.16 1.48
C ALA A 269 5.33 -7.81 1.97
N ALA A 270 5.43 -7.68 3.29
CA ALA A 270 6.15 -6.61 3.96
C ALA A 270 6.99 -7.17 5.10
N VAL A 271 8.06 -6.47 5.47
CA VAL A 271 8.84 -6.71 6.68
C VAL A 271 8.76 -5.44 7.53
N LEU A 272 8.29 -5.57 8.77
CA LEU A 272 8.24 -4.47 9.75
C LEU A 272 9.46 -4.55 10.66
N ASP A 273 10.19 -3.44 10.78
CA ASP A 273 11.35 -3.27 11.67
C ASP A 273 12.43 -4.35 11.53
N ASP A 274 12.55 -4.94 10.33
CA ASP A 274 13.42 -6.09 10.04
C ASP A 274 13.17 -7.33 10.92
N ASP A 275 11.98 -7.43 11.54
CA ASP A 275 11.66 -8.45 12.55
C ASP A 275 10.35 -9.20 12.22
N ILE A 276 9.30 -8.48 11.81
CA ILE A 276 7.98 -9.07 11.57
C ILE A 276 7.73 -9.23 10.08
N PHE A 277 7.65 -10.47 9.59
CA PHE A 277 7.22 -10.78 8.23
C PHE A 277 5.69 -10.78 8.11
N CYS A 278 5.16 -9.96 7.21
CA CYS A 278 3.73 -9.82 6.93
C CYS A 278 3.42 -10.28 5.50
N CYS A 279 2.44 -11.17 5.36
CA CYS A 279 1.87 -11.57 4.08
C CYS A 279 0.41 -11.99 4.30
N HIS A 280 -0.37 -12.12 3.21
CA HIS A 280 -1.77 -12.52 3.31
C HIS A 280 -1.93 -13.94 3.90
N GLY A 281 -1.38 -14.95 3.21
CA GLY A 281 -1.54 -16.35 3.59
C GLY A 281 -0.52 -16.81 4.64
N GLY A 282 0.75 -16.97 4.23
CA GLY A 282 1.79 -17.50 5.09
C GLY A 282 3.04 -17.92 4.33
N LEU A 283 3.93 -18.64 5.01
CA LEU A 283 5.15 -19.15 4.40
C LEU A 283 4.84 -20.05 3.20
N PRO A 284 5.52 -19.87 2.05
CA PRO A 284 5.37 -20.77 0.93
C PRO A 284 5.73 -22.19 1.38
N ARG A 285 4.84 -23.15 1.10
CA ARG A 285 5.15 -24.57 1.33
C ARG A 285 6.37 -24.93 0.46
N PRO A 286 7.37 -25.65 0.99
CA PRO A 286 8.44 -26.19 0.16
C PRO A 286 7.83 -26.93 -1.01
N ALA A 287 8.34 -26.71 -2.22
CA ALA A 287 7.93 -27.51 -3.37
C ALA A 287 8.17 -28.98 -3.00
N LEU A 288 7.10 -29.77 -2.90
CA LEU A 288 7.25 -31.20 -2.75
C LEU A 288 8.02 -31.69 -3.98
N PRO A 289 9.03 -32.56 -3.81
CA PRO A 289 9.65 -33.21 -4.95
C PRO A 289 8.54 -33.89 -5.77
N PRO A 290 8.67 -33.92 -7.11
CA PRO A 290 7.70 -34.62 -7.93
C PRO A 290 7.53 -36.06 -7.42
N PRO A 291 6.32 -36.64 -7.47
CA PRO A 291 6.13 -38.02 -7.11
C PRO A 291 7.11 -38.89 -7.92
N PRO A 292 7.69 -39.95 -7.33
CA PRO A 292 8.49 -40.89 -8.10
C PRO A 292 7.65 -41.39 -9.29
N PRO A 293 8.25 -41.62 -10.47
CA PRO A 293 7.53 -42.22 -11.57
C PRO A 293 6.91 -43.53 -11.10
N ASP A 294 5.62 -43.73 -11.37
CA ASP A 294 4.91 -44.95 -10.99
C ASP A 294 5.63 -46.18 -11.56
N GLY A 295 6.27 -46.95 -10.66
CA GLY A 295 6.88 -48.23 -10.96
C GLY A 295 8.41 -48.25 -10.94
N GLU A 296 8.97 -48.48 -9.75
CA GLU A 296 10.14 -49.36 -9.50
C GLU A 296 10.07 -49.91 -8.07
#